data_AF-A0A973FUH6-F1
#
_entry.id   AF-A0A973FUH6-F1
#
_cell.length_a   1.000
_cell.length_b   1.000
_cell.length_c   1.000
_cell.angle_alpha   90.00
_cell.angle_beta   90.00
_cell.angle_gamma   90.00
#
_symmetry.space_group_name_H-M   'P 1'
#
loop_
_entity.id
_entity.type
_entity.pdbx_description
1 polymer ?
#
loop_
_entity_poly.entity_id
_entity_poly.type
_entity_poly.pdbx_seq_one_letter_code
_entity_poly.pdbx_strand_id
1 'polypeptide(L)' 'MLEKLLKKIIGTKNDRELKRLSFLLKEINNYESTVMSLSDAELQAKTPYFREKLNAGS' A
#
# COMPACT_ATOMS: atom_id res chain seq x y z
N MET A 1 10.96 26.01 22.59
CA MET A 1 12.24 25.60 21.96
C MET A 1 12.48 24.09 22.16
N LEU A 2 12.42 23.57 23.39
CA LEU A 2 12.59 22.13 23.69
C LEU A 2 11.58 21.20 22.97
N GLU A 3 10.29 21.57 22.94
CA GLU A 3 9.25 20.76 22.27
C GLU A 3 9.44 20.59 20.77
N LYS A 4 9.97 21.63 20.09
CA LYS A 4 10.27 21.56 18.64
C LYS A 4 11.45 20.63 18.38
N LEU A 5 12.41 20.54 19.31
CA LEU A 5 13.55 19.63 19.23
C LEU A 5 13.11 18.18 19.46
N LEU A 6 12.25 17.93 20.45
CA LEU A 6 11.66 16.60 20.71
C LEU A 6 10.80 16.09 19.54
N LYS A 7 9.95 16.94 18.94
CA LYS A 7 9.19 16.60 17.73
C LYS A 7 10.09 16.30 16.53
N LYS A 8 11.26 16.92 16.43
CA LYS A 8 12.23 16.69 15.35
C LYS A 8 12.96 15.34 15.49
N ILE A 9 13.14 14.86 16.72
CA ILE A 9 13.82 13.58 17.01
C ILE A 9 12.84 12.39 16.98
N ILE A 10 11.64 12.55 17.55
CA ILE A 10 10.61 11.49 17.63
C ILE A 10 9.74 11.45 16.36
N GLY A 11 9.71 12.55 15.60
CA GLY A 11 8.78 12.76 14.49
C GLY A 11 7.40 13.19 14.97
N THR A 12 6.63 13.77 14.05
CA THR A 12 5.25 14.16 14.28
C THR A 12 4.30 12.96 14.07
N LYS A 13 3.02 13.12 14.47
CA LYS A 13 1.97 12.14 14.14
C LYS A 13 1.90 11.89 12.63
N ASN A 14 2.08 12.95 11.83
CA ASN A 14 2.07 12.86 10.38
C ASN A 14 3.26 12.03 9.85
N ASP A 15 4.47 12.25 10.37
CA ASP A 15 5.66 11.50 9.96
C ASP A 15 5.51 10.00 10.26
N ARG A 16 4.86 9.66 11.38
CA ARG A 16 4.55 8.27 11.71
C ARG A 16 3.54 7.65 10.75
N GLU A 17 2.52 8.40 10.34
CA GLU A 17 1.55 7.89 9.37
C GLU A 17 2.18 7.72 7.98
N LEU A 18 3.00 8.69 7.54
CA LEU A 18 3.76 8.55 6.30
C LEU A 18 4.69 7.33 6.33
N LYS A 19 5.36 7.07 7.46
CA LYS A 19 6.16 5.87 7.64
C LYS A 19 5.31 4.60 7.54
N ARG A 20 4.12 4.57 8.16
CA ARG A 20 3.17 3.45 8.07
C ARG A 20 2.75 3.19 6.62
N LEU A 21 2.37 4.24 5.90
CA LEU A 21 1.98 4.15 4.48
C LEU A 21 3.16 3.74 3.59
N SER A 22 4.39 4.12 3.92
CA SER A 22 5.59 3.74 3.14
C SER A 22 5.81 2.22 3.10
N PHE A 23 5.40 1.49 4.14
CA PHE A 23 5.45 0.03 4.13
C PHE A 23 4.42 -0.56 3.18
N LEU A 24 3.17 -0.07 3.24
CA LEU A 24 2.11 -0.47 2.31
C LEU A 24 2.47 -0.13 0.86
N LEU A 25 3.06 1.04 0.61
CA LEU A 25 3.54 1.46 -0.71
C LEU A 25 4.56 0.47 -1.28
N LYS A 26 5.53 0.04 -0.46
CA LYS A 26 6.52 -0.98 -0.89
C LYS A 26 5.85 -2.29 -1.24
N GLU A 27 4.88 -2.73 -0.44
CA GLU A 27 4.12 -3.96 -0.73
C GLU A 27 3.34 -3.84 -2.04
N ILE A 28 2.66 -2.71 -2.28
CA ILE A 28 1.95 -2.43 -3.53
C ILE A 28 2.91 -2.45 -4.73
N ASN A 29 4.05 -1.76 -4.62
CA ASN A 29 5.03 -1.69 -5.71
C ASN A 29 5.64 -3.06 -6.05
N ASN A 30 5.71 -4.00 -5.10
CA ASN A 30 6.16 -5.36 -5.41
C ASN A 30 5.22 -6.09 -6.38
N TYR A 31 3.96 -5.69 -6.50
CA TYR A 31 3.03 -6.24 -7.49
C TYR A 31 3.15 -5.60 -8.88
N GLU A 32 3.92 -4.51 -9.04
CA GLU A 32 4.02 -3.75 -10.28
C GLU A 32 4.40 -4.62 -11.47
N SER A 33 5.47 -5.40 -11.37
CA SER A 33 5.92 -6.28 -12.45
C SER A 33 4.86 -7.30 -12.86
N THR A 34 4.09 -7.83 -11.91
CA THR A 34 3.04 -8.82 -12.18
C THR A 34 1.86 -8.17 -12.88
N VAL A 35 1.42 -6.99 -12.43
CA VAL A 35 0.30 -6.27 -13.03
C VAL A 35 0.65 -5.76 -14.42
N MET A 36 1.87 -5.24 -14.60
CA MET A 36 2.37 -4.75 -15.89
C MET A 36 2.49 -5.84 -16.96
N SER A 37 2.68 -7.10 -16.54
CA SER A 37 2.75 -8.23 -17.48
C SER A 37 1.38 -8.72 -17.97
N LEU A 38 0.27 -8.24 -17.41
CA LEU A 38 -1.07 -8.68 -17.79
C LEU A 38 -1.51 -8.03 -19.11
N SER A 39 -2.16 -8.82 -19.96
CA SER A 39 -2.98 -8.30 -21.05
C SER A 39 -4.28 -7.65 -20.54
N ASP A 40 -4.97 -6.89 -21.39
CA ASP A 40 -6.25 -6.27 -21.05
C ASP A 40 -7.30 -7.29 -20.58
N ALA A 41 -7.35 -8.46 -21.22
CA ALA A 41 -8.28 -9.53 -20.85
C ALA A 41 -7.94 -10.13 -19.47
N GLU A 42 -6.66 -10.34 -19.18
CA GLU A 42 -6.20 -10.86 -17.89
C GLU A 42 -6.40 -9.83 -16.77
N LEU A 43 -6.18 -8.55 -17.06
CA LEU A 43 -6.46 -7.46 -16.12
C LEU A 43 -7.95 -7.35 -15.83
N GLN A 44 -8.81 -7.45 -16.85
CA GLN A 44 -10.26 -7.47 -16.68
C GLN A 44 -10.70 -8.67 -15.82
N ALA A 45 -10.09 -9.85 -16.03
CA ALA A 45 -10.36 -11.06 -15.27
C ALA A 45 -9.97 -10.96 -13.78
N LYS A 46 -9.11 -10.01 -13.37
CA LYS A 46 -8.86 -9.74 -11.95
C LYS A 46 -10.12 -9.26 -11.20
N THR A 47 -11.05 -8.58 -11.87
CA THR A 47 -12.29 -8.09 -11.24
C THR A 47 -13.16 -9.23 -10.70
N PRO A 48 -13.59 -10.21 -11.50
CA PRO A 48 -14.35 -11.35 -10.98
C PRO A 48 -13.53 -12.18 -9.99
N TYR A 49 -12.22 -12.35 -10.20
CA TYR A 49 -11.33 -13.02 -9.25
C TYR A 49 -11.39 -12.41 -7.84
N PHE A 50 -11.26 -11.08 -7.71
CA PHE A 50 -11.31 -10.44 -6.39
C PHE A 50 -12.71 -10.47 -5.76
N ARG A 51 -13.78 -10.43 -6.56
CA ARG A 51 -15.16 -10.61 -6.06
C ARG A 51 -15.35 -12.01 -5.47
N GLU A 52 -14.85 -13.03 -6.15
CA GLU A 52 -14.88 -14.41 -5.65
C GLU A 52 -14.08 -14.54 -4.35
N LYS A 53 -12.88 -13.96 -4.31
CA LYS A 53 -12.00 -13.96 -3.13
C LYS A 53 -12.70 -13.36 -1.90
N LEU A 54 -13.33 -12.19 -2.09
CA LEU A 54 -14.12 -11.51 -1.06
C LEU A 54 -15.32 -12.36 -0.59
N ASN A 55 -16.05 -12.98 -1.53
CA ASN A 55 -17.17 -13.86 -1.19
C ASN A 55 -16.73 -15.11 -0.43
N ALA A 56 -15.52 -15.61 -0.70
CA ALA A 56 -14.91 -16.73 0.01
C ALA A 56 -14.31 -16.32 1.39
N GLY A 57 -14.35 -15.03 1.75
CA GLY A 57 -13.81 -14.53 3.01
C GLY A 57 -12.27 -14.49 3.04
N SER A 58 -11.63 -14.31 1.88
CA SER A 58 -10.16 -14.33 1.71
C SER A 58 -9.61 -13.15 0.91
#